data_AF-A0A1J5HI20-F1
#
_entry.id   AF-A0A1J5HI20-F1
#
_cell.length_a   1.000
_cell.length_b   1.000
_cell.length_c   1.000
_cell.angle_alpha   90.00
_cell.angle_beta   90.00
_cell.angle_gamma   90.00
#
_symmetry.space_group_name_H-M   'P 1'
#
loop_
_entity.id
_entity.type
_entity.pdbx_description
1 polymer ?
#
loop_
_entity_poly.entity_id
_entity_poly.type
_entity_poly.pdbx_seq_one_letter_code
_entity_poly.pdbx_strand_id
1 'polypeptide(L)'
;MDILDFIKQFQKLYHESPQVSHWTRQSENCDYGDITVVSKDSYMCFWSSNLEGCFYCSESRKNLHCSDCTFCEECELCYECVDCSNCYGGDYLQDCKQCSDCSHCYYCIGCSDCYGCAGLTRKKYHIFNSPYSKEEYEKKIKELTQEETRQSFHKVQLETPRVFMHQMDNENCFGDYLLHSKNCYWCFDSYLCEDSMYIFNANLERGTKNSLDCGPIANTLEHCYDCAYMGYLFNCNHIYWCDYLHDCEWCSNIWTSNHCFGCVYLQKKEYHFLNKPMQKDEYEKLTAQINKDLYAMGIQDLYGLVNY
;
A
#
# COMPACT_ATOMS: atom_id res chain seq x y z
N MET A 1 -40.90 2.74 -16.74
CA MET A 1 -40.25 1.79 -17.67
C MET A 1 -40.65 0.39 -17.26
N ASP A 2 -40.61 -0.59 -18.15
CA ASP A 2 -40.67 -2.00 -17.73
C ASP A 2 -39.26 -2.48 -17.32
N ILE A 3 -39.16 -3.44 -16.41
CA ILE A 3 -37.86 -3.94 -15.94
C ILE A 3 -37.08 -4.65 -17.07
N LEU A 4 -37.78 -5.37 -17.94
CA LEU A 4 -37.17 -5.98 -19.13
C LEU A 4 -36.82 -4.95 -20.22
N ASP A 5 -37.22 -3.68 -20.08
CA ASP A 5 -36.83 -2.58 -20.97
C ASP A 5 -35.63 -1.80 -20.39
N PHE A 6 -35.58 -1.58 -19.07
CA PHE A 6 -34.39 -1.04 -18.40
C PHE A 6 -33.14 -1.88 -18.68
N ILE A 7 -33.23 -3.19 -18.46
CA ILE A 7 -32.11 -4.13 -18.63
C ILE A 7 -31.56 -4.05 -20.06
N LYS A 8 -32.43 -4.15 -21.09
CA LYS A 8 -32.07 -4.03 -22.51
C LYS A 8 -31.39 -2.71 -22.86
N GLN A 9 -31.77 -1.60 -22.21
CA GLN A 9 -31.18 -0.29 -22.48
C GLN A 9 -29.90 -0.04 -21.67
N PHE A 10 -29.75 -0.59 -20.47
CA PHE A 10 -28.49 -0.58 -19.72
C PHE A 10 -27.40 -1.36 -20.44
N GLN A 11 -27.71 -2.59 -20.84
CA GLN A 11 -26.82 -3.44 -21.63
C GLN A 11 -26.32 -2.70 -22.87
N LYS A 12 -27.26 -2.16 -23.67
CA LYS A 12 -26.90 -1.38 -24.86
C LYS A 12 -25.93 -0.24 -24.55
N LEU A 13 -26.18 0.52 -23.48
CA LEU A 13 -25.37 1.68 -23.13
C LEU A 13 -23.97 1.30 -22.62
N TYR A 14 -23.88 0.27 -21.78
CA TYR A 14 -22.61 -0.26 -21.27
C TYR A 14 -21.70 -0.75 -22.42
N HIS A 15 -22.29 -1.28 -23.48
CA HIS A 15 -21.58 -1.73 -24.68
C HIS A 15 -21.13 -0.60 -25.64
N GLU A 16 -21.35 0.69 -25.33
CA GLU A 16 -21.14 1.81 -26.28
C GLU A 16 -20.10 2.89 -25.82
N SER A 17 -19.16 2.67 -24.85
CA SER A 17 -18.30 3.76 -24.26
C SER A 17 -16.91 3.38 -23.59
N PRO A 18 -16.00 4.33 -23.18
CA PRO A 18 -14.50 4.13 -22.99
C PRO A 18 -13.72 4.68 -21.72
N GLN A 19 -12.58 4.06 -21.30
CA GLN A 19 -11.89 4.05 -19.95
C GLN A 19 -10.72 5.04 -19.55
N VAL A 20 -10.26 5.04 -18.27
CA VAL A 20 -9.16 5.86 -17.60
C VAL A 20 -8.04 5.01 -16.91
N SER A 21 -6.95 5.60 -16.35
CA SER A 21 -5.86 4.82 -15.68
C SER A 21 -4.95 5.43 -14.56
N HIS A 22 -4.99 6.71 -14.11
CA HIS A 22 -3.86 7.29 -13.31
C HIS A 22 -4.19 8.42 -12.29
N TRP A 23 -3.27 8.64 -11.32
CA TRP A 23 -3.24 9.69 -10.26
C TRP A 23 -1.86 10.40 -10.20
N THR A 24 -1.68 11.41 -9.31
CA THR A 24 -0.59 12.43 -9.29
C THR A 24 0.76 11.96 -9.84
N ARG A 25 1.17 12.55 -10.98
CA ARG A 25 2.24 12.02 -11.83
C ARG A 25 3.09 13.10 -12.46
N GLN A 26 4.36 12.82 -12.72
CA GLN A 26 5.23 13.63 -13.60
C GLN A 26 5.26 15.11 -13.22
N SER A 27 5.57 15.39 -11.95
CA SER A 27 5.79 16.73 -11.42
C SER A 27 7.19 16.85 -10.81
N GLU A 28 7.69 18.07 -10.70
CA GLU A 28 9.07 18.36 -10.27
C GLU A 28 9.02 19.48 -9.22
N ASN A 29 9.88 19.44 -8.20
CA ASN A 29 9.77 20.29 -6.99
C ASN A 29 8.44 20.03 -6.26
N CYS A 30 8.12 18.75 -6.05
CA CYS A 30 6.94 18.37 -5.28
C CYS A 30 7.26 18.53 -3.78
N ASP A 31 7.07 19.73 -3.22
CA ASP A 31 7.22 20.01 -1.77
C ASP A 31 6.36 19.10 -0.87
N TYR A 32 5.43 18.35 -1.46
CA TYR A 32 4.60 17.31 -0.84
C TYR A 32 4.30 16.20 -1.85
N GLY A 33 4.55 14.94 -1.50
CA GLY A 33 4.27 13.78 -2.36
C GLY A 33 3.29 12.80 -1.70
N ASP A 34 2.04 12.77 -2.18
CA ASP A 34 0.99 11.86 -1.71
C ASP A 34 0.38 11.10 -2.90
N ILE A 35 0.46 9.76 -2.84
CA ILE A 35 0.28 8.84 -3.98
C ILE A 35 0.89 9.42 -5.27
N THR A 36 2.10 9.96 -5.13
CA THR A 36 2.84 10.65 -6.19
C THR A 36 3.77 9.67 -6.87
N VAL A 37 3.68 9.59 -8.20
CA VAL A 37 4.30 8.51 -8.99
C VAL A 37 5.12 9.08 -10.15
N VAL A 38 6.42 8.76 -10.21
CA VAL A 38 7.36 9.31 -11.21
C VAL A 38 7.43 10.85 -11.14
N SER A 39 7.99 11.36 -10.05
CA SER A 39 8.22 12.80 -9.80
C SER A 39 9.62 13.07 -9.25
N LYS A 40 10.11 14.30 -9.39
CA LYS A 40 11.48 14.72 -9.00
C LYS A 40 11.47 15.79 -7.92
N ASP A 41 12.61 15.93 -7.22
CA ASP A 41 12.84 16.91 -6.16
C ASP A 41 11.65 16.91 -5.17
N SER A 42 11.29 15.70 -4.74
CA SER A 42 10.03 15.42 -4.04
C SER A 42 10.27 15.34 -2.54
N TYR A 43 9.77 16.33 -1.82
CA TYR A 43 9.89 16.44 -0.37
C TYR A 43 8.65 15.82 0.28
N MET A 44 8.83 15.16 1.43
CA MET A 44 7.74 14.57 2.22
C MET A 44 6.91 13.56 1.41
N CYS A 45 7.47 12.36 1.23
CA CYS A 45 6.95 11.34 0.34
C CYS A 45 6.20 10.25 1.12
N PHE A 46 4.90 10.15 0.87
CA PHE A 46 3.96 9.22 1.51
C PHE A 46 3.23 8.41 0.44
N TRP A 47 3.10 7.09 0.62
CA TRP A 47 2.34 6.22 -0.29
C TRP A 47 2.76 6.33 -1.77
N SER A 48 3.99 6.77 -1.99
CA SER A 48 4.51 7.25 -3.27
C SER A 48 5.59 6.33 -3.81
N SER A 49 5.90 6.42 -5.11
CA SER A 49 6.91 5.54 -5.70
C SER A 49 7.60 6.09 -6.94
N ASN A 50 8.82 5.61 -7.18
CA ASN A 50 9.69 6.01 -8.30
C ASN A 50 10.03 7.50 -8.25
N LEU A 51 10.54 7.98 -7.11
CA LEU A 51 10.92 9.37 -6.90
C LEU A 51 12.44 9.56 -6.91
N GLU A 52 12.91 10.74 -7.32
CA GLU A 52 14.34 11.08 -7.48
C GLU A 52 14.66 12.40 -6.77
N GLY A 53 15.73 12.44 -5.99
CA GLY A 53 16.06 13.60 -5.13
C GLY A 53 15.03 13.79 -4.03
N CYS A 54 14.60 12.69 -3.40
CA CYS A 54 13.39 12.63 -2.60
C CYS A 54 13.65 12.39 -1.11
N PHE A 55 13.14 13.25 -0.25
CA PHE A 55 13.51 13.30 1.17
C PHE A 55 12.30 13.02 2.06
N TYR A 56 12.54 12.35 3.20
CA TYR A 56 11.51 11.92 4.15
C TYR A 56 10.51 10.96 3.50
N CYS A 57 10.99 9.74 3.25
CA CYS A 57 10.19 8.68 2.65
C CYS A 57 9.53 7.82 3.73
N SER A 58 8.21 7.62 3.62
CA SER A 58 7.41 6.77 4.50
C SER A 58 6.38 5.98 3.69
N GLU A 59 6.26 4.66 3.93
CA GLU A 59 5.41 3.74 3.16
C GLU A 59 5.54 3.94 1.63
N SER A 60 6.76 4.30 1.21
CA SER A 60 7.10 4.71 -0.14
C SER A 60 8.21 3.81 -0.67
N ARG A 61 8.13 3.46 -1.96
CA ARG A 61 8.86 2.33 -2.54
C ARG A 61 9.63 2.77 -3.79
N LYS A 62 10.87 2.26 -3.97
CA LYS A 62 11.73 2.53 -5.15
C LYS A 62 12.09 4.01 -5.29
N ASN A 63 12.88 4.52 -4.36
CA ASN A 63 13.25 5.93 -4.29
C ASN A 63 14.78 6.12 -4.42
N LEU A 64 15.18 7.19 -5.11
CA LEU A 64 16.57 7.48 -5.50
C LEU A 64 17.09 8.78 -4.89
N HIS A 65 18.33 8.73 -4.41
CA HIS A 65 18.96 9.81 -3.63
C HIS A 65 18.10 10.24 -2.44
N CYS A 66 17.64 9.26 -1.67
CA CYS A 66 16.69 9.43 -0.59
C CYS A 66 17.31 9.22 0.79
N SER A 67 17.57 10.35 1.46
CA SER A 67 17.82 10.34 2.90
C SER A 67 16.53 10.04 3.65
N ASP A 68 16.66 9.40 4.81
CA ASP A 68 15.59 9.21 5.80
C ASP A 68 14.40 8.39 5.27
N CYS A 69 14.65 7.09 5.09
CA CYS A 69 13.69 6.09 4.64
C CYS A 69 13.19 5.22 5.80
N THR A 70 11.87 5.17 6.03
CA THR A 70 11.24 4.45 7.15
C THR A 70 10.04 3.64 6.66
N PHE A 71 10.02 2.32 6.92
CA PHE A 71 9.09 1.38 6.26
C PHE A 71 9.05 1.58 4.74
N CYS A 72 10.24 1.83 4.18
CA CYS A 72 10.49 1.99 2.77
C CYS A 72 11.28 0.79 2.26
N GLU A 73 10.73 0.17 1.23
CA GLU A 73 11.39 -0.88 0.48
C GLU A 73 12.14 -0.22 -0.69
N GLU A 74 13.41 -0.58 -0.87
CA GLU A 74 14.26 -0.12 -1.99
C GLU A 74 14.54 1.42 -1.94
N CYS A 75 15.51 1.82 -1.09
CA CYS A 75 15.96 3.20 -0.83
C CYS A 75 17.50 3.36 -0.83
N GLU A 76 18.01 4.50 -1.31
CA GLU A 76 19.45 4.82 -1.39
C GLU A 76 19.84 6.21 -0.86
N LEU A 77 20.46 6.25 0.33
CA LEU A 77 21.45 7.24 0.83
C LEU A 77 21.88 6.89 2.27
N CYS A 78 21.04 6.14 3.00
CA CYS A 78 21.55 4.99 3.75
C CYS A 78 22.28 4.05 2.77
N TYR A 79 23.45 3.53 3.11
CA TYR A 79 24.26 2.70 2.21
C TYR A 79 24.24 1.24 2.66
N GLU A 80 23.74 0.32 1.81
CA GLU A 80 23.56 -1.10 2.15
C GLU A 80 22.90 -1.34 3.53
N CYS A 81 21.70 -0.78 3.73
CA CYS A 81 20.89 -0.94 4.95
C CYS A 81 19.65 -1.83 4.68
N VAL A 82 19.66 -3.09 5.13
CA VAL A 82 18.64 -4.11 4.83
C VAL A 82 17.78 -4.44 6.05
N ASP A 83 16.45 -4.35 5.91
CA ASP A 83 15.45 -4.41 6.99
C ASP A 83 15.80 -3.48 8.19
N CYS A 84 16.56 -2.44 7.87
CA CYS A 84 17.18 -1.53 8.81
C CYS A 84 16.20 -0.44 9.23
N SER A 85 15.28 -0.82 10.11
CA SER A 85 14.42 0.10 10.82
C SER A 85 15.26 1.10 11.64
N ASN A 86 15.51 2.26 11.03
CA ASN A 86 16.31 3.38 11.54
C ASN A 86 17.82 3.06 11.67
N CYS A 87 18.56 3.19 10.55
CA CYS A 87 20.02 3.16 10.52
C CYS A 87 20.59 4.36 9.75
N TYR A 88 21.65 4.99 10.28
CA TYR A 88 22.17 6.26 9.78
C TYR A 88 23.71 6.31 9.74
N GLY A 89 24.28 7.01 8.76
CA GLY A 89 25.72 7.28 8.67
C GLY A 89 26.59 6.04 8.58
N GLY A 90 25.98 4.91 8.22
CA GLY A 90 26.57 3.57 8.30
C GLY A 90 26.31 2.76 7.05
N ASP A 91 27.11 1.71 6.94
CA ASP A 91 27.31 0.91 5.74
C ASP A 91 27.24 -0.59 6.06
N TYR A 92 26.60 -1.39 5.20
CA TYR A 92 26.45 -2.84 5.39
C TYR A 92 25.78 -3.19 6.73
N LEU A 93 24.59 -2.63 6.95
CA LEU A 93 23.75 -2.86 8.12
C LEU A 93 22.61 -3.81 7.75
N GLN A 94 22.41 -4.87 8.52
CA GLN A 94 21.35 -5.88 8.28
C GLN A 94 20.64 -6.26 9.57
N ASP A 95 19.31 -6.34 9.54
CA ASP A 95 18.44 -6.56 10.72
C ASP A 95 18.75 -5.57 11.86
N CYS A 96 19.41 -4.46 11.54
CA CYS A 96 19.95 -3.52 12.51
C CYS A 96 18.89 -2.49 12.84
N LYS A 97 18.61 -2.35 14.13
CA LYS A 97 17.58 -1.45 14.65
C LYS A 97 18.27 -0.41 15.50
N GLN A 98 18.20 0.86 15.10
CA GLN A 98 18.82 1.98 15.80
C GLN A 98 20.36 1.85 15.83
N CYS A 99 21.02 1.86 14.67
CA CYS A 99 22.49 1.88 14.56
C CYS A 99 23.00 3.16 13.87
N SER A 100 24.09 3.75 14.38
CA SER A 100 24.68 5.01 13.88
C SER A 100 26.20 4.91 13.70
N ASP A 101 26.74 5.41 12.58
CA ASP A 101 28.19 5.38 12.30
C ASP A 101 28.77 3.96 12.47
N CYS A 102 27.95 2.97 12.10
CA CYS A 102 28.24 1.55 12.21
C CYS A 102 28.48 0.99 10.82
N SER A 103 29.53 0.19 10.68
CA SER A 103 29.92 -0.44 9.43
C SER A 103 29.96 -1.95 9.62
N HIS A 104 29.40 -2.72 8.68
CA HIS A 104 29.31 -4.17 8.75
C HIS A 104 28.70 -4.64 10.08
N CYS A 105 27.40 -4.39 10.31
CA CYS A 105 26.72 -4.86 11.52
C CYS A 105 25.47 -5.71 11.22
N TYR A 106 25.20 -6.69 12.09
CA TYR A 106 24.13 -7.67 11.93
C TYR A 106 23.31 -7.86 13.19
N TYR A 107 21.99 -7.68 13.13
CA TYR A 107 21.09 -7.83 14.30
C TYR A 107 21.56 -7.01 15.52
N CYS A 108 22.20 -5.85 15.26
CA CYS A 108 22.66 -4.93 16.30
C CYS A 108 21.53 -3.98 16.68
N ILE A 109 21.35 -3.78 17.99
CA ILE A 109 20.21 -3.05 18.56
C ILE A 109 20.73 -1.94 19.46
N GLY A 110 20.65 -0.69 18.98
CA GLY A 110 21.16 0.48 19.71
C GLY A 110 22.69 0.56 19.73
N CYS A 111 23.38 0.37 18.61
CA CYS A 111 24.84 0.43 18.52
C CYS A 111 25.34 1.73 17.85
N SER A 112 26.56 2.16 18.22
CA SER A 112 27.20 3.36 17.64
C SER A 112 28.70 3.17 17.58
N ASP A 113 29.42 3.69 16.57
CA ASP A 113 30.85 3.41 16.39
C ASP A 113 31.15 1.90 16.56
N CYS A 114 30.44 1.06 15.81
CA CYS A 114 30.61 -0.39 15.84
C CYS A 114 31.00 -0.90 14.45
N TYR A 115 32.04 -1.72 14.39
CA TYR A 115 32.67 -2.16 13.14
C TYR A 115 32.74 -3.69 13.11
N GLY A 116 32.08 -4.35 12.15
CA GLY A 116 32.07 -5.80 12.05
C GLY A 116 31.36 -6.52 13.21
N CYS A 117 30.32 -5.93 13.81
CA CYS A 117 29.70 -6.42 15.05
C CYS A 117 28.34 -7.09 14.81
N ALA A 118 27.99 -8.10 15.62
CA ALA A 118 26.71 -8.80 15.49
C ALA A 118 26.04 -9.11 16.84
N GLY A 119 24.70 -9.05 16.87
CA GLY A 119 23.89 -9.34 18.06
C GLY A 119 24.13 -8.39 19.25
N LEU A 120 24.89 -7.30 19.05
CA LEU A 120 25.21 -6.39 20.14
C LEU A 120 23.99 -5.55 20.50
N THR A 121 23.70 -5.50 21.79
CA THR A 121 22.74 -4.55 22.36
C THR A 121 23.50 -3.47 23.13
N ARG A 122 23.30 -2.20 22.77
CA ARG A 122 23.80 -1.01 23.50
C ARG A 122 25.32 -1.00 23.72
N LYS A 123 26.09 -1.02 22.63
CA LYS A 123 27.57 -1.01 22.62
C LYS A 123 28.13 0.14 21.79
N LYS A 124 29.37 0.55 22.12
CA LYS A 124 30.10 1.63 21.46
C LYS A 124 31.61 1.37 21.40
N TYR A 125 32.28 1.81 20.33
CA TYR A 125 33.69 1.53 20.05
C TYR A 125 33.99 0.04 20.12
N HIS A 126 33.15 -0.76 19.46
CA HIS A 126 33.34 -2.20 19.36
C HIS A 126 33.81 -2.58 17.96
N ILE A 127 34.81 -3.45 17.89
CA ILE A 127 35.27 -4.06 16.64
C ILE A 127 35.20 -5.56 16.83
N PHE A 128 34.47 -6.27 15.97
CA PHE A 128 34.23 -7.72 16.08
C PHE A 128 33.78 -8.13 17.50
N ASN A 129 32.72 -7.46 17.99
CA ASN A 129 32.15 -7.58 19.33
C ASN A 129 33.08 -7.27 20.51
N SER A 130 34.33 -6.84 20.28
CA SER A 130 35.32 -6.55 21.32
C SER A 130 35.43 -5.04 21.59
N PRO A 131 35.49 -4.58 22.86
CA PRO A 131 35.58 -3.15 23.19
C PRO A 131 36.99 -2.58 23.00
N TYR A 132 37.06 -1.32 22.55
CA TYR A 132 38.30 -0.54 22.38
C TYR A 132 38.18 0.82 23.05
N SER A 133 39.32 1.47 23.38
CA SER A 133 39.31 2.93 23.59
C SER A 133 39.05 3.66 22.25
N LYS A 134 38.68 4.94 22.32
CA LYS A 134 38.34 5.71 21.12
C LYS A 134 39.53 5.83 20.17
N GLU A 135 40.70 6.14 20.70
CA GLU A 135 41.94 6.35 19.97
C GLU A 135 42.44 5.04 19.32
N GLU A 136 42.20 3.90 19.97
CA GLU A 136 42.44 2.57 19.41
C GLU A 136 41.42 2.21 18.33
N TYR A 137 40.13 2.51 18.53
CA TYR A 137 39.07 2.28 17.55
C TYR A 137 39.32 3.06 16.26
N GLU A 138 39.49 4.39 16.35
CA GLU A 138 39.74 5.26 15.20
C GLU A 138 41.01 4.88 14.43
N LYS A 139 42.01 4.32 15.11
CA LYS A 139 43.22 3.78 14.48
C LYS A 139 42.91 2.42 13.82
N LYS A 140 42.29 1.50 14.55
CA LYS A 140 42.13 0.11 14.13
C LYS A 140 41.19 -0.04 12.92
N ILE A 141 40.12 0.76 12.82
CA ILE A 141 39.26 0.77 11.62
C ILE A 141 39.99 1.24 10.36
N LYS A 142 41.09 2.02 10.49
CA LYS A 142 41.93 2.45 9.36
C LYS A 142 43.05 1.45 9.02
N GLU A 143 43.39 0.57 9.97
CA GLU A 143 44.39 -0.50 9.80
C GLU A 143 43.77 -1.82 9.31
N LEU A 144 42.46 -2.01 9.48
CA LEU A 144 41.76 -3.21 9.02
C LEU A 144 41.63 -3.24 7.51
N THR A 145 42.14 -4.31 6.90
CA THR A 145 41.83 -4.62 5.51
C THR A 145 40.40 -5.14 5.38
N GLN A 146 39.77 -4.89 4.25
CA GLN A 146 38.39 -5.33 3.97
C GLN A 146 38.20 -6.86 4.12
N GLU A 147 39.27 -7.64 3.90
CA GLU A 147 39.25 -9.09 4.10
C GLU A 147 39.30 -9.48 5.60
N GLU A 148 40.08 -8.78 6.43
CA GLU A 148 40.03 -8.98 7.90
C GLU A 148 38.66 -8.58 8.46
N THR A 149 38.07 -7.48 7.96
CA THR A 149 36.70 -7.07 8.26
C THR A 149 35.71 -8.17 7.94
N ARG A 150 35.75 -8.68 6.70
CA ARG A 150 34.84 -9.71 6.19
C ARG A 150 34.97 -11.02 6.96
N GLN A 151 36.19 -11.52 7.19
CA GLN A 151 36.42 -12.76 7.93
C GLN A 151 35.96 -12.66 9.39
N SER A 152 36.26 -11.53 10.05
CA SER A 152 36.02 -11.37 11.48
C SER A 152 34.56 -11.02 11.79
N PHE A 153 33.91 -10.19 10.96
CA PHE A 153 32.46 -9.96 11.03
C PHE A 153 31.68 -11.25 10.78
N HIS A 154 32.02 -12.00 9.73
CA HIS A 154 31.36 -13.27 9.42
C HIS A 154 31.48 -14.29 10.57
N LYS A 155 32.66 -14.37 11.21
CA LYS A 155 32.84 -15.19 12.42
C LYS A 155 31.89 -14.73 13.54
N VAL A 156 31.83 -13.43 13.80
CA VAL A 156 30.96 -12.82 14.82
C VAL A 156 29.46 -12.99 14.51
N GLN A 157 29.07 -13.00 13.23
CA GLN A 157 27.71 -13.37 12.79
C GLN A 157 27.39 -14.86 13.02
N LEU A 158 28.36 -15.77 12.84
CA LEU A 158 28.19 -17.21 13.12
C LEU A 158 28.14 -17.53 14.62
N GLU A 159 28.83 -16.75 15.44
CA GLU A 159 28.83 -16.87 16.91
C GLU A 159 27.60 -16.16 17.54
N THR A 160 26.79 -15.45 16.76
CA THR A 160 25.56 -14.76 17.19
C THR A 160 24.33 -15.66 17.00
N PRO A 161 23.55 -15.97 18.06
CA PRO A 161 22.29 -16.70 17.94
C PRO A 161 21.26 -15.94 17.09
N ARG A 162 20.62 -16.64 16.14
CA ARG A 162 19.54 -16.09 15.30
C ARG A 162 18.16 -16.48 15.86
N VAL A 163 17.22 -15.54 15.84
CA VAL A 163 15.80 -15.83 16.11
C VAL A 163 15.16 -16.54 14.91
N PHE A 164 14.24 -17.46 15.21
CA PHE A 164 13.66 -18.40 14.23
C PHE A 164 12.48 -17.81 13.42
N MET A 165 11.74 -16.87 14.01
CA MET A 165 10.66 -16.15 13.33
C MET A 165 10.66 -14.69 13.77
N HIS A 166 10.33 -13.80 12.82
CA HIS A 166 9.86 -12.45 13.12
C HIS A 166 8.35 -12.44 13.39
N GLN A 167 7.64 -13.55 13.10
CA GLN A 167 6.24 -13.76 13.46
C GLN A 167 6.06 -13.73 14.98
N MET A 168 4.97 -13.11 15.43
CA MET A 168 4.66 -12.89 16.84
C MET A 168 3.22 -13.36 17.10
N ASP A 169 2.99 -14.09 18.19
CA ASP A 169 1.66 -14.54 18.65
C ASP A 169 0.72 -15.15 17.58
N ASN A 170 1.27 -16.08 16.79
CA ASN A 170 0.54 -16.83 15.78
C ASN A 170 -0.24 -18.06 16.32
N GLU A 171 -1.30 -17.84 17.12
CA GLU A 171 -2.29 -18.90 17.46
C GLU A 171 -3.28 -19.17 16.30
N ASN A 172 -2.74 -19.42 15.11
CA ASN A 172 -3.50 -19.56 13.88
C ASN A 172 -4.53 -18.42 13.62
N CYS A 173 -4.44 -17.14 14.04
CA CYS A 173 -3.48 -16.31 14.82
C CYS A 173 -4.26 -15.15 15.53
N PHE A 174 -3.89 -13.86 15.39
CA PHE A 174 -4.77 -12.66 15.14
C PHE A 174 -3.95 -11.34 15.08
N GLY A 175 -4.26 -10.38 14.19
CA GLY A 175 -3.74 -9.00 14.27
C GLY A 175 -2.97 -8.41 13.07
N ASP A 176 -1.84 -7.79 13.38
CA ASP A 176 -1.18 -6.72 12.60
C ASP A 176 -0.08 -7.29 11.67
N TYR A 177 1.08 -6.59 11.54
CA TYR A 177 2.33 -7.05 10.89
C TYR A 177 2.37 -8.57 10.79
N LEU A 178 2.25 -9.13 9.59
CA LEU A 178 1.65 -10.45 9.46
C LEU A 178 2.56 -11.57 8.91
N LEU A 179 3.07 -12.53 9.69
CA LEU A 179 3.42 -12.48 11.12
C LEU A 179 2.27 -12.54 12.18
N HIS A 180 0.97 -12.66 11.81
CA HIS A 180 -0.20 -12.48 12.73
C HIS A 180 -1.65 -13.00 12.32
N SER A 181 -1.99 -13.70 11.21
CA SER A 181 -3.43 -13.85 10.74
C SER A 181 -4.34 -14.97 11.32
N LYS A 182 -5.60 -14.67 11.71
CA LYS A 182 -6.63 -15.66 12.13
C LYS A 182 -7.79 -15.81 11.15
N ASN A 183 -7.92 -16.93 10.44
CA ASN A 183 -9.08 -17.26 9.58
C ASN A 183 -9.56 -16.06 8.74
N CYS A 184 -8.62 -15.44 8.02
CA CYS A 184 -8.27 -14.00 8.03
C CYS A 184 -9.40 -12.99 8.29
N TYR A 185 -9.90 -12.99 9.53
CA TYR A 185 -10.90 -12.09 10.08
C TYR A 185 -10.17 -11.00 10.89
N TRP A 186 -10.36 -9.73 10.52
CA TRP A 186 -9.69 -8.57 11.14
C TRP A 186 -8.15 -8.63 11.03
N CYS A 187 -7.59 -8.08 9.94
CA CYS A 187 -6.14 -8.10 9.68
C CYS A 187 -5.63 -6.75 9.13
N PHE A 188 -4.42 -6.35 9.55
CA PHE A 188 -3.85 -4.99 9.38
C PHE A 188 -2.36 -5.02 9.03
N ASP A 189 -1.86 -4.09 8.21
CA ASP A 189 -0.43 -4.01 7.78
C ASP A 189 0.15 -5.38 7.36
N SER A 190 -0.71 -6.11 6.64
CA SER A 190 -0.63 -7.56 6.53
C SER A 190 -0.25 -8.04 5.14
N TYR A 191 0.60 -9.06 5.10
CA TYR A 191 0.91 -9.78 3.88
C TYR A 191 0.10 -11.09 3.85
N LEU A 192 -0.60 -11.33 2.73
CA LEU A 192 -1.24 -12.62 2.38
C LEU A 192 -2.49 -12.99 3.20
N CYS A 193 -3.41 -12.04 3.42
CA CYS A 193 -4.74 -12.32 3.98
C CYS A 193 -5.68 -12.96 2.94
N GLU A 194 -6.42 -14.01 3.34
CA GLU A 194 -7.37 -14.77 2.51
C GLU A 194 -8.62 -15.20 3.30
N ASP A 195 -9.77 -15.31 2.61
CA ASP A 195 -11.10 -15.68 3.15
C ASP A 195 -11.57 -14.82 4.33
N SER A 196 -11.83 -13.55 4.01
CA SER A 196 -11.68 -12.44 4.93
C SER A 196 -12.87 -11.49 4.99
N MET A 197 -13.01 -10.79 6.12
CA MET A 197 -13.92 -9.65 6.33
C MET A 197 -13.28 -8.69 7.36
N TYR A 198 -13.60 -7.40 7.28
CA TYR A 198 -12.98 -6.33 8.09
C TYR A 198 -11.47 -6.20 7.89
N ILE A 199 -11.02 -5.99 6.63
CA ILE A 199 -9.59 -5.94 6.26
C ILE A 199 -9.16 -4.56 5.72
N PHE A 200 -8.01 -4.10 6.22
CA PHE A 200 -7.52 -2.74 6.07
C PHE A 200 -5.98 -2.74 5.97
N ASN A 201 -5.40 -1.95 5.06
CA ASN A 201 -3.95 -1.87 4.84
C ASN A 201 -3.23 -3.21 4.56
N ALA A 202 -3.99 -4.24 4.18
CA ALA A 202 -3.50 -5.58 3.87
C ALA A 202 -3.30 -5.74 2.36
N ASN A 203 -2.33 -6.57 1.96
CA ASN A 203 -2.03 -6.85 0.55
C ASN A 203 -1.77 -5.59 -0.31
N LEU A 204 -1.06 -4.59 0.23
CA LEU A 204 -0.78 -3.31 -0.43
C LEU A 204 -0.05 -3.42 -1.78
N GLU A 205 0.62 -4.54 -2.02
CA GLU A 205 1.21 -4.90 -3.31
C GLU A 205 0.31 -5.73 -4.23
N ARG A 206 -0.72 -6.42 -3.69
CA ARG A 206 -1.34 -7.62 -4.28
C ARG A 206 -2.87 -7.60 -4.40
N GLY A 207 -3.57 -6.69 -3.73
CA GLY A 207 -5.04 -6.65 -3.74
C GLY A 207 -5.69 -7.69 -2.83
N THR A 208 -7.00 -7.57 -2.64
CA THR A 208 -7.79 -8.41 -1.72
C THR A 208 -8.84 -9.19 -2.48
N LYS A 209 -8.87 -10.52 -2.25
CA LYS A 209 -9.67 -11.49 -3.04
C LYS A 209 -11.16 -11.50 -2.71
N ASN A 210 -11.48 -11.70 -1.44
CA ASN A 210 -12.84 -11.92 -0.93
C ASN A 210 -13.05 -10.95 0.22
N SER A 211 -14.13 -10.17 0.17
CA SER A 211 -14.62 -9.48 1.36
C SER A 211 -16.10 -9.12 1.32
N LEU A 212 -16.64 -8.86 2.51
CA LEU A 212 -17.87 -8.10 2.69
C LEU A 212 -17.62 -6.59 2.47
N ASP A 213 -16.44 -6.15 2.93
CA ASP A 213 -15.97 -4.77 3.05
C ASP A 213 -14.44 -4.68 2.89
N CYS A 214 -13.89 -3.69 2.17
CA CYS A 214 -12.44 -3.60 1.97
C CYS A 214 -11.95 -2.19 1.64
N GLY A 215 -10.73 -1.90 2.08
CA GLY A 215 -9.95 -0.68 1.79
C GLY A 215 -9.17 -0.21 3.04
N PRO A 216 -8.03 0.50 2.89
CA PRO A 216 -7.38 0.89 1.65
C PRO A 216 -6.47 -0.21 1.08
N ILE A 217 -6.38 -0.16 -0.24
CA ILE A 217 -5.38 -0.79 -1.08
C ILE A 217 -5.14 0.25 -2.17
N ALA A 218 -3.89 0.58 -2.51
CA ALA A 218 -3.59 1.51 -3.61
C ALA A 218 -3.88 0.90 -5.01
N ASN A 219 -4.76 -0.11 -5.08
CA ASN A 219 -5.04 -0.98 -6.22
C ASN A 219 -6.37 -1.76 -5.98
N THR A 220 -6.67 -2.74 -6.83
CA THR A 220 -8.01 -3.35 -7.01
C THR A 220 -8.68 -3.97 -5.77
N LEU A 221 -10.01 -3.88 -5.76
CA LEU A 221 -10.96 -4.52 -4.86
C LEU A 221 -12.21 -4.93 -5.70
N GLU A 222 -12.61 -6.21 -5.68
CA GLU A 222 -13.44 -6.79 -6.75
C GLU A 222 -14.94 -6.94 -6.41
N HIS A 223 -15.49 -8.15 -6.38
CA HIS A 223 -16.88 -8.38 -5.97
C HIS A 223 -17.00 -8.24 -4.45
N CYS A 224 -17.69 -7.19 -4.01
CA CYS A 224 -17.84 -6.78 -2.61
C CYS A 224 -19.23 -6.13 -2.44
N TYR A 225 -19.80 -6.12 -1.23
CA TYR A 225 -21.11 -5.47 -1.02
C TYR A 225 -20.97 -3.95 -0.88
N ASP A 226 -19.86 -3.48 -0.30
CA ASP A 226 -19.48 -2.08 -0.14
C ASP A 226 -17.95 -1.99 -0.28
N CYS A 227 -17.41 -1.12 -1.15
CA CYS A 227 -16.00 -1.17 -1.58
C CYS A 227 -15.32 0.20 -1.66
N ALA A 228 -14.05 0.33 -1.24
CA ALA A 228 -13.34 1.61 -1.28
C ALA A 228 -11.79 1.56 -1.51
N TYR A 229 -11.24 2.72 -1.87
CA TYR A 229 -9.84 3.16 -1.72
C TYR A 229 -8.77 3.14 -2.87
N MET A 230 -9.17 3.19 -4.16
CA MET A 230 -8.70 4.30 -5.09
C MET A 230 -9.89 5.06 -5.80
N GLY A 231 -10.00 6.39 -5.83
CA GLY A 231 -11.22 7.26 -5.97
C GLY A 231 -12.72 6.94 -6.38
N TYR A 232 -13.15 5.96 -7.22
CA TYR A 232 -14.53 5.91 -7.90
C TYR A 232 -15.68 5.22 -7.08
N LEU A 233 -16.41 5.90 -6.19
CA LEU A 233 -17.85 5.66 -5.91
C LEU A 233 -18.32 6.56 -4.77
N PHE A 234 -19.65 6.66 -4.56
CA PHE A 234 -20.28 6.50 -3.23
C PHE A 234 -21.82 6.53 -3.28
N ASN A 235 -22.47 5.91 -2.26
CA ASN A 235 -23.80 5.29 -2.32
C ASN A 235 -23.93 4.36 -3.53
N CYS A 236 -23.22 3.23 -3.41
CA CYS A 236 -22.78 2.48 -4.57
C CYS A 236 -22.92 0.99 -4.37
N ASN A 237 -24.19 0.62 -4.33
CA ASN A 237 -24.64 -0.70 -4.71
C ASN A 237 -24.09 -0.99 -6.12
N HIS A 238 -22.96 -1.69 -6.10
CA HIS A 238 -22.27 -2.27 -7.25
C HIS A 238 -21.73 -1.22 -8.23
N ILE A 239 -20.84 -0.36 -7.73
CA ILE A 239 -19.85 0.42 -8.51
C ILE A 239 -18.45 -0.05 -8.05
N TYR A 240 -17.35 0.48 -8.58
CA TYR A 240 -16.02 0.15 -8.04
C TYR A 240 -14.95 1.27 -8.20
N TRP A 241 -14.17 1.52 -7.14
CA TRP A 241 -13.18 2.62 -6.89
C TRP A 241 -12.03 2.72 -7.96
N CYS A 242 -11.94 3.86 -8.69
CA CYS A 242 -10.73 4.56 -9.20
C CYS A 242 -10.73 6.13 -9.16
N ASP A 243 -11.76 6.92 -9.62
CA ASP A 243 -11.83 8.42 -9.53
C ASP A 243 -13.20 9.06 -10.00
N TYR A 244 -14.21 9.66 -9.33
CA TYR A 244 -14.79 9.91 -7.98
C TYR A 244 -16.30 10.26 -8.18
N LEU A 245 -17.24 9.87 -7.29
CA LEU A 245 -18.68 9.65 -7.66
C LEU A 245 -19.73 9.75 -6.53
N HIS A 246 -21.05 9.82 -6.86
CA HIS A 246 -22.16 9.92 -5.88
C HIS A 246 -23.56 9.44 -6.35
N ASP A 247 -24.35 8.77 -5.50
CA ASP A 247 -25.69 8.22 -5.83
C ASP A 247 -25.68 7.49 -7.18
N CYS A 248 -24.69 6.61 -7.28
CA CYS A 248 -24.40 5.83 -8.46
C CYS A 248 -24.78 4.40 -8.12
N GLU A 249 -25.94 3.94 -8.56
CA GLU A 249 -26.30 2.53 -8.47
C GLU A 249 -26.20 1.94 -9.87
N TRP A 250 -25.63 0.73 -10.00
CA TRP A 250 -25.57 0.02 -11.28
C TRP A 250 -24.78 0.75 -12.40
N CYS A 251 -23.80 1.58 -12.03
CA CYS A 251 -23.03 2.42 -12.95
C CYS A 251 -21.56 1.97 -13.10
N SER A 252 -20.91 2.35 -14.19
CA SER A 252 -19.53 1.94 -14.46
C SER A 252 -18.67 3.04 -15.05
N ASN A 253 -17.49 3.24 -14.48
CA ASN A 253 -16.42 4.10 -15.02
C ASN A 253 -16.87 5.52 -15.37
N ILE A 254 -17.81 6.03 -14.57
CA ILE A 254 -18.30 7.40 -14.55
C ILE A 254 -17.33 8.22 -13.67
N TRP A 255 -17.01 9.48 -14.00
CA TRP A 255 -16.11 10.34 -13.20
C TRP A 255 -16.78 11.68 -12.87
N THR A 256 -16.66 12.16 -11.63
CA THR A 256 -17.26 13.43 -11.18
C THR A 256 -18.76 13.52 -11.51
N SER A 257 -19.51 12.44 -11.35
CA SER A 257 -20.92 12.34 -11.75
C SER A 257 -21.81 11.84 -10.63
N ASN A 258 -23.03 12.38 -10.57
CA ASN A 258 -23.94 12.27 -9.44
C ASN A 258 -25.33 11.79 -9.90
N HIS A 259 -26.13 11.20 -9.00
CA HIS A 259 -27.51 10.78 -9.28
C HIS A 259 -27.61 10.04 -10.62
N CYS A 260 -26.88 8.93 -10.67
CA CYS A 260 -26.63 8.12 -11.84
C CYS A 260 -27.21 6.73 -11.60
N PHE A 261 -28.07 6.27 -12.52
CA PHE A 261 -28.64 4.92 -12.44
C PHE A 261 -28.50 4.22 -13.78
N GLY A 262 -27.75 3.13 -13.81
CA GLY A 262 -27.38 2.48 -15.08
C GLY A 262 -26.54 3.38 -16.00
N CYS A 263 -25.70 4.26 -15.46
CA CYS A 263 -24.89 5.21 -16.23
C CYS A 263 -23.45 4.74 -16.43
N VAL A 264 -22.82 5.19 -17.51
CA VAL A 264 -21.55 4.63 -17.98
C VAL A 264 -20.71 5.75 -18.59
N TYR A 265 -19.45 5.93 -18.17
CA TYR A 265 -18.50 6.91 -18.75
C TYR A 265 -18.94 8.37 -18.78
N LEU A 266 -19.85 8.68 -17.87
CA LEU A 266 -20.46 9.97 -17.69
C LEU A 266 -19.54 10.88 -16.88
N GLN A 267 -19.26 12.08 -17.41
CA GLN A 267 -18.49 13.11 -16.72
C GLN A 267 -19.32 14.36 -16.45
N LYS A 268 -19.35 14.78 -15.19
CA LYS A 268 -19.92 16.07 -14.73
C LYS A 268 -21.40 16.20 -15.12
N LYS A 269 -22.22 15.24 -14.65
CA LYS A 269 -23.67 15.14 -14.86
C LYS A 269 -24.43 14.82 -13.57
N GLU A 270 -25.74 15.08 -13.60
CA GLU A 270 -26.70 14.87 -12.51
C GLU A 270 -28.08 14.44 -13.06
N TYR A 271 -28.82 13.63 -12.30
CA TYR A 271 -30.12 13.01 -12.67
C TYR A 271 -30.07 12.35 -14.05
N HIS A 272 -29.09 11.46 -14.23
CA HIS A 272 -28.99 10.67 -15.45
C HIS A 272 -29.44 9.24 -15.18
N PHE A 273 -30.43 8.80 -15.95
CA PHE A 273 -30.87 7.42 -16.03
C PHE A 273 -30.45 6.92 -17.41
N LEU A 274 -29.61 5.89 -17.48
CA LEU A 274 -29.08 5.38 -18.75
C LEU A 274 -28.43 6.48 -19.62
N ASN A 275 -27.53 7.27 -19.03
CA ASN A 275 -26.87 8.45 -19.62
C ASN A 275 -27.81 9.54 -20.19
N LYS A 276 -29.13 9.47 -19.94
CA LYS A 276 -30.11 10.48 -20.39
C LYS A 276 -30.51 11.37 -19.21
N PRO A 277 -30.52 12.70 -19.36
CA PRO A 277 -31.02 13.60 -18.32
C PRO A 277 -32.52 13.38 -18.09
N MET A 278 -32.92 13.32 -16.83
CA MET A 278 -34.29 13.05 -16.38
C MET A 278 -34.74 14.13 -15.39
N GLN A 279 -36.05 14.40 -15.31
CA GLN A 279 -36.58 15.30 -14.28
C GLN A 279 -36.48 14.63 -12.90
N LYS A 280 -36.15 15.40 -11.86
CA LYS A 280 -35.87 14.86 -10.52
C LYS A 280 -37.00 13.97 -9.99
N ASP A 281 -38.21 14.49 -9.97
CA ASP A 281 -39.43 13.79 -9.57
C ASP A 281 -39.74 12.52 -10.38
N GLU A 282 -39.18 12.37 -11.59
CA GLU A 282 -39.32 11.19 -12.44
C GLU A 282 -38.19 10.19 -12.16
N TYR A 283 -36.95 10.67 -12.07
CA TYR A 283 -35.76 9.90 -11.71
C TYR A 283 -35.97 9.12 -10.40
N GLU A 284 -36.32 9.82 -9.31
CA GLU A 284 -36.48 9.22 -7.98
C GLU A 284 -37.53 8.11 -7.95
N LYS A 285 -38.63 8.27 -8.71
CA LYS A 285 -39.71 7.28 -8.79
C LYS A 285 -39.33 6.10 -9.67
N LEU A 286 -38.54 6.33 -10.73
CA LEU A 286 -38.10 5.29 -11.65
C LEU A 286 -36.99 4.43 -11.06
N THR A 287 -35.95 5.03 -10.46
CA THR A 287 -34.82 4.29 -9.87
C THR A 287 -35.27 3.43 -8.70
N ALA A 288 -36.07 3.98 -7.78
CA ALA A 288 -36.58 3.21 -6.63
C ALA A 288 -37.46 2.00 -7.05
N GLN A 289 -38.24 2.13 -8.13
CA GLN A 289 -39.02 1.02 -8.68
C GLN A 289 -38.11 -0.01 -9.36
N ILE A 290 -37.21 0.43 -10.24
CA ILE A 290 -36.30 -0.47 -10.97
C ILE A 290 -35.39 -1.22 -10.00
N ASN A 291 -34.75 -0.55 -9.04
CA ASN A 291 -33.85 -1.17 -8.06
C ASN A 291 -34.57 -2.26 -7.24
N LYS A 292 -35.81 -1.99 -6.82
CA LYS A 292 -36.67 -2.98 -6.16
C LYS A 292 -37.00 -4.17 -7.08
N ASP A 293 -37.30 -3.92 -8.35
CA ASP A 293 -37.62 -4.99 -9.31
C ASP A 293 -36.38 -5.85 -9.65
N LEU A 294 -35.18 -5.25 -9.71
CA LEU A 294 -33.91 -5.97 -9.82
C LEU A 294 -33.74 -6.96 -8.66
N TYR A 295 -33.82 -6.48 -7.41
CA TYR A 295 -33.72 -7.35 -6.23
C TYR A 295 -34.84 -8.42 -6.18
N ALA A 296 -36.07 -8.06 -6.59
CA ALA A 296 -37.20 -9.01 -6.67
C ALA A 296 -37.02 -10.09 -7.76
N MET A 297 -36.26 -9.79 -8.82
CA MET A 297 -35.85 -10.72 -9.88
C MET A 297 -34.55 -11.47 -9.54
N GLY A 298 -33.97 -11.26 -8.35
CA GLY A 298 -32.77 -11.94 -7.85
C GLY A 298 -31.45 -11.32 -8.29
N ILE A 299 -31.48 -10.12 -8.88
CA ILE A 299 -30.28 -9.39 -9.32
C ILE A 299 -29.69 -8.67 -8.10
N GLN A 300 -28.43 -8.97 -7.76
CA GLN A 300 -27.79 -8.56 -6.50
C GLN A 300 -26.43 -7.86 -6.66
N ASP A 301 -25.85 -7.83 -7.86
CA ASP A 301 -24.65 -7.05 -8.17
C ASP A 301 -24.60 -6.60 -9.63
N LEU A 302 -23.73 -5.63 -9.96
CA LEU A 302 -23.59 -5.01 -11.30
C LEU A 302 -23.48 -6.07 -12.41
N TYR A 303 -22.76 -7.15 -12.10
CA TYR A 303 -22.58 -8.31 -12.94
C TYR A 303 -23.90 -9.02 -13.24
N GLY A 304 -24.75 -9.23 -12.23
CA GLY A 304 -26.12 -9.71 -12.38
C GLY A 304 -27.04 -8.81 -13.21
N LEU A 305 -26.72 -7.52 -13.40
CA LEU A 305 -27.47 -6.62 -14.30
C LEU A 305 -26.93 -6.62 -15.74
N VAL A 306 -25.60 -6.61 -15.93
CA VAL A 306 -25.00 -6.64 -17.28
C VAL A 306 -25.44 -7.90 -18.05
N ASN A 307 -25.62 -9.03 -17.36
CA ASN A 307 -25.76 -10.35 -17.98
C ASN A 307 -27.19 -10.95 -17.98
N TYR A 308 -28.23 -10.15 -17.74
CA TYR A 308 -29.63 -10.63 -17.59
C TYR A 308 -30.43 -10.73 -18.90
#